data_AF-A0A1C5NQJ1-F1
#
_entry.id   AF-A0A1C5NQJ1-F1
#
_cell.length_a   1.000
_cell.length_b   1.000
_cell.length_c   1.000
_cell.angle_alpha   90.00
_cell.angle_beta   90.00
_cell.angle_gamma   90.00
#
_symmetry.space_group_name_H-M   'P 1'
#
loop_
_entity.id
_entity.type
_entity.pdbx_description
1 polymer ?
#
loop_
_entity_poly.entity_id
_entity_poly.type
_entity_poly.pdbx_seq_one_letter_code
_entity_poly.pdbx_strand_id
1 'polypeptide(L)'
;MPLRCEIFEMMREYVGANLAKKVTNVVDVLKLAAQVEDFPPVTDRIALANGTLYLDGTFQEGKPEIVRNRLPDGLPIAPELLTKWYRLWRAEHPEFEQIVFHGLRHSSATYQLLQSDGDFKSVQGNTGHATASVLMDTYAHTQDKPRLELTEKIEANFYSQDLTPAAPQSRQNEKQAATKISGREILEAIRLMDADERRELTRALFA
;
A
#
# COMPACT_ATOMS: atom_id res chain seq x y z
N MET A 1 28.96 -8.37 0.57
CA MET A 1 29.56 -7.03 0.74
C MET A 1 29.57 -6.35 -0.63
N PRO A 2 29.70 -5.02 -0.77
CA PRO A 2 29.83 -4.39 -2.08
C PRO A 2 31.15 -4.84 -2.73
N LEU A 3 31.12 -5.28 -3.99
CA LEU A 3 32.28 -5.81 -4.75
C LEU A 3 33.53 -4.91 -4.66
N ARG A 4 33.34 -3.58 -4.62
CA ARG A 4 34.43 -2.60 -4.45
C ARG A 4 35.18 -2.77 -3.13
N CYS A 5 34.49 -3.11 -2.04
CA CYS A 5 35.11 -3.32 -0.73
C CYS A 5 35.97 -4.59 -0.73
N GLU A 6 35.51 -5.67 -1.37
CA GLU A 6 36.26 -6.92 -1.49
C GLU A 6 37.55 -6.73 -2.31
N ILE A 7 37.45 -6.03 -3.46
CA ILE A 7 38.63 -5.71 -4.29
C ILE A 7 39.61 -4.82 -3.53
N PHE A 8 39.12 -3.84 -2.78
CA PHE A 8 39.97 -2.97 -1.96
C PHE A 8 40.74 -3.76 -0.89
N GLU A 9 40.08 -4.66 -0.16
CA GLU A 9 40.72 -5.51 0.85
C GLU A 9 41.78 -6.42 0.25
N MET A 10 41.50 -7.07 -0.89
CA MET A 10 42.48 -7.91 -1.59
C MET A 10 43.72 -7.14 -2.04
N MET A 11 43.55 -5.89 -2.46
CA MET A 11 44.66 -5.05 -2.97
C MET A 11 45.37 -4.25 -1.88
N ARG A 12 44.84 -4.19 -0.66
CA ARG A 12 45.32 -3.31 0.42
C ARG A 12 46.78 -3.55 0.78
N GLU A 13 47.21 -4.80 0.79
CA GLU A 13 48.59 -5.18 1.18
C GLU A 13 49.61 -5.00 0.06
N TYR A 14 49.15 -4.86 -1.18
CA TYR A 14 50.01 -4.84 -2.37
C TYR A 14 50.21 -3.44 -2.96
N VAL A 15 49.58 -2.40 -2.39
CA VAL A 15 49.53 -1.07 -2.99
C VAL A 15 49.85 0.03 -1.98
N GLY A 16 50.98 0.71 -2.17
CA GLY A 16 51.42 1.79 -1.26
C GLY A 16 50.70 3.14 -1.41
N ALA A 17 50.41 3.61 -2.64
CA ALA A 17 49.76 4.90 -2.89
C ALA A 17 48.70 4.84 -4.01
N ASN A 18 47.69 5.71 -3.93
CA ASN A 18 46.56 5.83 -4.87
C ASN A 18 45.69 4.56 -5.00
N LEU A 19 45.54 3.80 -3.92
CA LEU A 19 44.76 2.55 -3.90
C LEU A 19 43.32 2.74 -4.38
N ALA A 20 42.61 3.77 -3.90
CA ALA A 20 41.23 4.03 -4.34
C ALA A 20 41.10 4.24 -5.86
N LYS A 21 42.02 5.00 -6.46
CA LYS A 21 42.03 5.25 -7.91
C LYS A 21 42.36 3.99 -8.70
N LYS A 22 43.28 3.15 -8.18
CA LYS A 22 43.62 1.85 -8.77
C LYS A 22 42.45 0.87 -8.70
N VAL A 23 41.73 0.81 -7.58
CA VAL A 23 40.51 0.00 -7.45
C VAL A 23 39.46 0.42 -8.47
N THR A 24 39.23 1.73 -8.64
CA THR A 24 38.33 2.24 -9.69
C THR A 24 38.76 1.79 -11.08
N ASN A 25 40.04 1.97 -11.42
CA ASN A 25 40.58 1.53 -12.71
C ASN A 25 40.42 0.02 -12.93
N VAL A 26 40.71 -0.80 -11.92
CA VAL A 26 40.54 -2.26 -12.00
C VAL A 26 39.08 -2.63 -12.21
N VAL A 27 38.15 -2.00 -11.49
CA VAL A 27 36.71 -2.20 -11.70
C VAL A 27 36.31 -1.80 -13.12
N ASP A 28 36.86 -0.73 -13.67
CA ASP A 28 36.54 -0.30 -15.04
C ASP A 28 37.14 -1.24 -16.10
N VAL A 29 38.34 -1.76 -15.90
CA VAL A 29 38.91 -2.82 -16.76
C VAL A 29 38.07 -4.10 -16.66
N LEU A 30 37.63 -4.49 -15.47
CA LEU A 30 36.77 -5.67 -15.28
C LEU A 30 35.43 -5.50 -15.98
N LYS A 31 34.82 -4.30 -15.92
CA LYS A 31 33.59 -4.01 -16.68
C LYS A 31 33.80 -4.13 -18.18
N LEU A 32 34.91 -3.59 -18.70
CA LEU A 32 35.25 -3.68 -20.12
C LEU A 32 35.52 -5.13 -20.55
N ALA A 33 36.22 -5.91 -19.71
CA ALA A 33 36.51 -7.31 -19.98
C ALA A 33 35.28 -8.22 -19.85
N ALA A 34 34.35 -7.89 -18.96
CA ALA A 34 33.08 -8.57 -18.79
C ALA A 34 31.98 -8.07 -19.75
N GLN A 35 32.32 -7.19 -20.69
CA GLN A 35 31.37 -6.67 -21.66
C GLN A 35 31.03 -7.75 -22.67
N VAL A 36 29.79 -8.23 -22.62
CA VAL A 36 29.21 -9.19 -23.56
C VAL A 36 28.43 -8.42 -24.62
N GLU A 37 28.45 -8.84 -25.89
CA GLU A 37 27.77 -8.16 -26.99
C GLU A 37 26.25 -8.02 -26.75
N ASP A 38 25.61 -9.03 -26.16
CA ASP A 38 24.25 -8.94 -25.61
C ASP A 38 23.99 -10.09 -24.63
N PHE A 39 23.11 -9.89 -23.65
CA PHE A 39 22.57 -11.00 -22.86
C PHE A 39 21.34 -11.55 -23.58
N PRO A 40 21.32 -12.83 -24.00
CA PRO A 40 20.17 -13.39 -24.67
C PRO A 40 18.96 -13.28 -23.72
N PRO A 41 17.85 -12.65 -24.15
CA PRO A 41 16.68 -12.50 -23.31
C PRO A 41 16.07 -13.86 -23.01
N VAL A 42 15.84 -14.12 -21.74
CA VAL A 42 15.20 -15.35 -21.29
C VAL A 42 13.70 -15.07 -21.10
N THR A 43 12.86 -15.84 -21.81
CA THR A 43 11.40 -15.58 -21.93
C THR A 43 10.53 -16.52 -21.09
N ASP A 44 11.13 -17.49 -20.41
CA ASP A 44 10.44 -18.53 -19.62
C ASP A 44 10.33 -18.18 -18.13
N ARG A 45 10.68 -16.96 -17.72
CA ARG A 45 10.74 -16.54 -16.32
C ARG A 45 10.51 -15.05 -16.09
N ILE A 46 10.22 -14.67 -14.85
CA ILE A 46 9.90 -13.32 -14.39
C ILE A 46 10.75 -13.00 -13.15
N ALA A 47 11.50 -11.90 -13.18
CA ALA A 47 12.27 -11.43 -12.03
C ALA A 47 11.38 -10.60 -11.08
N LEU A 48 11.16 -11.12 -9.87
CA LEU A 48 10.47 -10.47 -8.76
C LEU A 48 11.48 -9.86 -7.78
N ALA A 49 11.03 -9.04 -6.81
CA ALA A 49 11.95 -8.41 -5.86
C ALA A 49 12.78 -9.43 -5.05
N ASN A 50 12.16 -10.57 -4.72
CA ASN A 50 12.69 -11.65 -3.88
C ASN A 50 13.25 -12.86 -4.66
N GLY A 51 13.09 -12.92 -5.97
CA GLY A 51 13.55 -14.09 -6.72
C GLY A 51 13.12 -14.11 -8.19
N THR A 52 13.21 -15.29 -8.79
CA THR A 52 12.80 -15.55 -10.18
C THR A 52 11.68 -16.58 -10.19
N LEU A 53 10.54 -16.21 -10.76
CA LEU A 53 9.39 -17.09 -10.99
C LEU A 53 9.46 -17.64 -12.42
N TYR A 54 9.41 -18.95 -12.58
CA TYR A 54 9.37 -19.61 -13.89
C TYR A 54 7.93 -19.79 -14.35
N LEU A 55 7.72 -19.81 -15.67
CA LEU A 55 6.38 -19.97 -16.25
C LEU A 55 5.76 -21.35 -15.97
N ASP A 56 6.55 -22.33 -15.52
CA ASP A 56 6.07 -23.62 -15.02
C ASP A 56 5.55 -23.59 -13.57
N GLY A 57 5.62 -22.42 -12.92
CA GLY A 57 5.18 -22.20 -11.54
C GLY A 57 6.25 -22.40 -10.48
N THR A 58 7.48 -22.80 -10.84
CA THR A 58 8.58 -22.93 -9.88
C THR A 58 9.14 -21.56 -9.49
N PHE A 59 9.62 -21.43 -8.25
CA PHE A 59 10.21 -20.19 -7.74
C PHE A 59 11.62 -20.46 -7.21
N GLN A 60 12.57 -19.62 -7.65
CA GLN A 60 13.94 -19.64 -7.18
C GLN A 60 14.25 -18.34 -6.45
N GLU A 61 14.81 -18.45 -5.25
CA GLU A 61 15.26 -17.29 -4.49
C GLU A 61 16.50 -16.66 -5.14
N GLY A 62 16.52 -15.32 -5.20
CA GLY A 62 17.57 -14.56 -5.88
C GLY A 62 17.37 -14.37 -7.39
N LYS A 63 18.24 -13.57 -8.01
CA LYS A 63 18.17 -13.18 -9.42
C LYS A 63 19.43 -13.62 -10.16
N PRO A 64 19.59 -14.93 -10.42
CA PRO A 64 20.81 -15.45 -11.03
C PRO A 64 21.01 -14.97 -12.48
N GLU A 65 19.94 -14.53 -13.14
CA GLU A 65 19.95 -14.18 -14.56
C GLU A 65 19.25 -12.85 -14.86
N ILE A 66 19.61 -12.24 -15.98
CA ILE A 66 18.97 -11.04 -16.51
C ILE A 66 17.74 -11.45 -17.32
N VAL A 67 16.57 -11.08 -16.83
CA VAL A 67 15.28 -11.38 -17.46
C VAL A 67 14.78 -10.14 -18.20
N ARG A 68 14.32 -10.30 -19.44
CA ARG A 68 13.68 -9.22 -20.22
C ARG A 68 12.22 -9.58 -20.52
N ASN A 69 11.31 -8.70 -20.13
CA ASN A 69 9.89 -8.81 -20.49
C ASN A 69 9.63 -8.19 -21.88
N ARG A 70 10.32 -8.71 -22.89
CA ARG A 70 10.20 -8.29 -24.29
C ARG A 70 9.96 -9.53 -25.15
N LEU A 71 9.41 -9.30 -26.34
CA LEU A 71 9.38 -10.33 -27.36
C LEU A 71 10.82 -10.79 -27.70
N PRO A 72 11.01 -11.98 -28.30
CA PRO A 72 12.33 -12.45 -28.72
C PRO A 72 13.11 -11.47 -29.62
N ASP A 73 12.40 -10.56 -30.28
CA ASP A 73 12.95 -9.48 -31.10
C ASP A 73 13.44 -8.25 -30.31
N GLY A 74 13.26 -8.22 -28.98
CA GLY A 74 13.65 -7.13 -28.10
C GLY A 74 12.74 -5.89 -28.16
N LEU A 75 11.59 -5.97 -28.84
CA LEU A 75 10.64 -4.87 -28.94
C LEU A 75 9.68 -4.83 -27.73
N PRO A 76 9.17 -3.63 -27.36
CA PRO A 76 8.08 -3.53 -26.40
C PRO A 76 6.84 -4.31 -26.87
N ILE A 77 6.18 -5.01 -25.97
CA ILE A 77 4.91 -5.65 -26.26
C ILE A 77 3.85 -4.56 -26.42
N ALA A 78 3.19 -4.52 -27.57
CA ALA A 78 2.07 -3.60 -27.80
C ALA A 78 0.90 -3.93 -26.84
N PRO A 79 0.27 -2.95 -26.18
CA PRO A 79 -0.81 -3.19 -25.21
C PRO A 79 -2.00 -3.98 -25.78
N GLU A 80 -2.29 -3.83 -27.08
CA GLU A 80 -3.37 -4.53 -27.77
C GLU A 80 -3.11 -6.04 -27.84
N LEU A 81 -1.85 -6.45 -27.91
CA LEU A 81 -1.47 -7.87 -27.93
C LEU A 81 -1.78 -8.54 -26.59
N LEU A 82 -1.52 -7.89 -25.46
CA LEU A 82 -1.87 -8.42 -24.14
C LEU A 82 -3.37 -8.63 -24.00
N THR A 83 -4.17 -7.67 -24.47
CA THR A 83 -5.63 -7.78 -24.46
C THR A 83 -6.11 -8.92 -25.37
N LYS A 84 -5.50 -9.09 -26.55
CA LYS A 84 -5.81 -10.17 -27.49
C LYS A 84 -5.45 -11.54 -26.90
N TRP A 85 -4.24 -11.70 -26.39
CA TRP A 85 -3.79 -12.96 -25.78
C TRP A 85 -4.64 -13.34 -24.57
N TYR A 86 -4.97 -12.38 -23.72
CA TYR A 86 -5.86 -12.63 -22.60
C TYR A 86 -7.25 -13.09 -23.07
N ARG A 87 -7.79 -12.50 -24.14
CA ARG A 87 -9.08 -12.95 -24.70
C ARG A 87 -9.02 -14.38 -25.26
N LEU A 88 -7.90 -14.75 -25.90
CA LEU A 88 -7.70 -16.12 -26.40
C LEU A 88 -7.60 -17.11 -25.25
N TRP A 89 -6.76 -16.82 -24.26
CA TRP A 89 -6.63 -17.63 -23.05
C TRP A 89 -7.98 -17.80 -22.34
N ARG A 90 -8.75 -16.72 -22.16
CA ARG A 90 -10.09 -16.80 -21.57
C ARG A 90 -11.06 -17.69 -22.35
N ALA A 91 -10.92 -17.79 -23.67
CA ALA A 91 -11.79 -18.67 -24.46
C ALA A 91 -11.56 -20.15 -24.14
N GLU A 92 -10.37 -20.49 -23.64
CA GLU A 92 -10.00 -21.84 -23.19
C GLU A 92 -10.37 -22.09 -21.72
N HIS A 93 -10.67 -21.04 -20.95
CA HIS A 93 -10.96 -21.09 -19.52
C HIS A 93 -12.35 -20.51 -19.17
N PRO A 94 -13.44 -21.18 -19.56
CA PRO A 94 -14.81 -20.73 -19.29
C PRO A 94 -15.21 -20.78 -17.80
N GLU A 95 -14.43 -21.44 -16.95
CA GLU A 95 -14.66 -21.53 -15.50
C GLU A 95 -14.48 -20.20 -14.77
N PHE A 96 -13.79 -19.22 -15.36
CA PHE A 96 -13.55 -17.92 -14.76
C PHE A 96 -14.53 -16.85 -15.25
N GLU A 97 -14.78 -15.86 -14.38
CA GLU A 97 -15.61 -14.71 -14.72
C GLU A 97 -15.02 -13.88 -15.87
N GLN A 98 -15.88 -13.40 -16.75
CA GLN A 98 -15.48 -12.65 -17.93
C GLN A 98 -15.16 -11.19 -17.59
N ILE A 99 -13.90 -10.92 -17.27
CA ILE A 99 -13.36 -9.56 -17.06
C ILE A 99 -12.48 -9.12 -18.23
N VAL A 100 -12.27 -7.82 -18.45
CA VAL A 100 -11.25 -7.32 -19.39
C VAL A 100 -9.84 -7.47 -18.81
N PHE A 101 -8.78 -7.35 -19.63
CA PHE A 101 -7.40 -7.52 -19.15
C PHE A 101 -7.05 -6.57 -17.99
N HIS A 102 -7.47 -5.31 -18.09
CA HIS A 102 -7.32 -4.35 -16.99
C HIS A 102 -8.10 -4.75 -15.73
N GLY A 103 -9.15 -5.56 -15.86
CA GLY A 103 -9.90 -6.13 -14.74
C GLY A 103 -9.02 -6.94 -13.79
N LEU A 104 -7.96 -7.60 -14.29
CA LEU A 104 -6.99 -8.30 -13.44
C LEU A 104 -6.32 -7.37 -12.42
N ARG A 105 -6.04 -6.13 -12.82
CA ARG A 105 -5.49 -5.10 -11.91
C ARG A 105 -6.52 -4.72 -10.84
N HIS A 106 -7.79 -4.57 -11.21
CA HIS A 106 -8.85 -4.31 -10.23
C HIS A 106 -9.00 -5.47 -9.25
N SER A 107 -9.08 -6.71 -9.73
CA SER A 107 -9.18 -7.89 -8.87
C SER A 107 -7.99 -8.02 -7.93
N SER A 108 -6.77 -7.77 -8.43
CA SER A 108 -5.55 -7.78 -7.60
C SER A 108 -5.57 -6.69 -6.51
N ALA A 109 -5.97 -5.46 -6.85
CA ALA A 109 -6.05 -4.38 -5.88
C ALA A 109 -7.13 -4.64 -4.81
N THR A 110 -8.31 -5.11 -5.22
CA THR A 110 -9.39 -5.53 -4.32
C THR A 110 -8.92 -6.63 -3.38
N TYR A 111 -8.25 -7.66 -3.90
CA TYR A 111 -7.75 -8.77 -3.09
C TYR A 111 -6.71 -8.30 -2.07
N GLN A 112 -5.77 -7.45 -2.48
CA GLN A 112 -4.77 -6.89 -1.55
C GLN A 112 -5.42 -6.04 -0.44
N LEU A 113 -6.45 -5.26 -0.75
CA LEU A 113 -7.18 -4.48 0.27
C LEU A 113 -7.93 -5.38 1.25
N LEU A 114 -8.54 -6.46 0.76
CA LEU A 114 -9.22 -7.43 1.63
C LEU A 114 -8.24 -8.19 2.54
N GLN A 115 -7.08 -8.61 2.01
CA GLN A 115 -6.07 -9.33 2.80
C GLN A 115 -5.32 -8.45 3.80
N SER A 116 -5.34 -7.13 3.62
CA SER A 116 -4.64 -6.17 4.48
C SER A 116 -5.59 -5.41 5.40
N ASP A 117 -6.85 -5.85 5.52
CA ASP A 117 -7.89 -5.17 6.30
C ASP A 117 -8.01 -3.67 5.97
N GLY A 118 -7.84 -3.32 4.69
CA GLY A 118 -7.97 -1.94 4.21
C GLY A 118 -6.72 -1.07 4.35
N ASP A 119 -5.50 -1.63 4.37
CA ASP A 119 -4.26 -0.85 4.32
C ASP A 119 -4.04 -0.21 2.93
N PHE A 120 -4.74 0.88 2.68
CA PHE A 120 -4.65 1.65 1.45
C PHE A 120 -3.24 2.14 1.15
N LYS A 121 -2.39 2.37 2.16
CA LYS A 121 -1.07 2.94 1.93
C LYS A 121 -0.09 1.90 1.41
N SER A 122 -0.10 0.70 1.98
CA SER A 122 0.72 -0.41 1.47
C SER A 122 0.24 -0.85 0.08
N VAL A 123 -1.08 -0.94 -0.13
CA VAL A 123 -1.64 -1.30 -1.44
C VAL A 123 -1.35 -0.22 -2.49
N GLN A 124 -1.30 1.07 -2.12
CA GLN A 124 -0.85 2.15 -3.00
C GLN A 124 0.55 1.89 -3.55
N GLY A 125 1.50 1.56 -2.66
CA GLY A 125 2.87 1.26 -3.05
C GLY A 125 2.95 0.08 -4.02
N ASN A 126 2.26 -1.02 -3.70
CA ASN A 126 2.25 -2.22 -4.55
C ASN A 126 1.60 -2.02 -5.91
N THR A 127 0.50 -1.26 -5.97
CA THR A 127 -0.25 -1.03 -7.21
C THR A 127 0.33 0.11 -8.04
N GLY A 128 1.26 0.90 -7.48
CA GLY A 128 1.92 2.01 -8.15
C GLY A 128 1.01 3.21 -8.41
N HIS A 129 -0.07 3.39 -7.64
CA HIS A 129 -0.89 4.60 -7.73
C HIS A 129 -0.13 5.80 -7.15
N ALA A 130 -0.20 6.96 -7.81
CA ALA A 130 0.45 8.18 -7.34
C ALA A 130 -0.10 8.66 -5.99
N THR A 131 -1.40 8.47 -5.76
CA THR A 131 -2.10 8.81 -4.52
C THR A 131 -2.94 7.65 -4.03
N ALA A 132 -3.09 7.54 -2.70
CA ALA A 132 -3.98 6.57 -2.08
C ALA A 132 -5.47 6.88 -2.33
N SER A 133 -5.80 8.14 -2.67
CA SER A 133 -7.18 8.56 -2.97
C SER A 133 -7.79 7.73 -4.10
N VAL A 134 -7.02 7.43 -5.15
CA VAL A 134 -7.49 6.61 -6.27
C VAL A 134 -7.97 5.24 -5.79
N LEU A 135 -7.26 4.62 -4.84
CA LEU A 135 -7.69 3.35 -4.27
C LEU A 135 -8.92 3.50 -3.38
N MET A 136 -8.97 4.54 -2.55
CA MET A 136 -10.13 4.82 -1.71
C MET A 136 -11.37 5.04 -2.57
N ASP A 137 -11.30 5.91 -3.57
CA ASP A 137 -12.42 6.24 -4.45
C ASP A 137 -12.90 5.02 -5.26
N THR A 138 -11.96 4.18 -5.72
CA THR A 138 -12.28 3.04 -6.60
C THR A 138 -12.73 1.80 -5.81
N TYR A 139 -12.16 1.56 -4.63
CA TYR A 139 -12.30 0.30 -3.89
C TYR A 139 -12.85 0.45 -2.47
N ALA A 140 -13.31 1.63 -2.03
CA ALA A 140 -13.88 1.83 -0.69
C ALA A 140 -15.03 0.87 -0.37
N HIS A 141 -15.79 0.43 -1.38
CA HIS A 141 -16.86 -0.56 -1.22
C HIS A 141 -16.38 -1.89 -0.61
N THR A 142 -15.09 -2.23 -0.76
CA THR A 142 -14.49 -3.42 -0.13
C THR A 142 -14.48 -3.34 1.40
N GLN A 143 -14.61 -2.15 1.97
CA GLN A 143 -14.57 -1.88 3.41
C GLN A 143 -15.97 -1.74 4.05
N ASP A 144 -17.03 -2.12 3.34
CA ASP A 144 -18.41 -1.97 3.84
C ASP A 144 -18.66 -2.79 5.11
N LYS A 145 -18.08 -3.98 5.24
CA LYS A 145 -18.22 -4.82 6.44
C LYS A 145 -17.54 -4.18 7.67
N PRO A 146 -16.24 -3.81 7.62
CA PRO A 146 -15.61 -3.03 8.69
C PRO A 146 -16.38 -1.76 9.07
N ARG A 147 -16.99 -1.07 8.10
CA ARG A 147 -17.82 0.12 8.34
C ARG A 147 -19.05 -0.20 9.19
N LEU A 148 -19.76 -1.29 8.88
CA LEU A 148 -20.92 -1.74 9.66
C LEU A 148 -20.51 -2.14 11.08
N GLU A 149 -19.45 -2.93 11.22
CA GLU A 149 -18.92 -3.33 12.53
C GLU A 149 -18.46 -2.14 13.38
N LEU A 150 -17.89 -1.09 12.75
CA LEU A 150 -17.53 0.15 13.43
C LEU A 150 -18.77 0.89 13.93
N THR A 151 -19.83 0.93 13.13
CA THR A 151 -21.10 1.55 13.51
C THR A 151 -21.71 0.85 14.72
N GLU A 152 -21.75 -0.48 14.71
CA GLU A 152 -22.22 -1.29 15.84
C GLU A 152 -21.37 -1.08 17.10
N LYS A 153 -20.04 -0.99 16.95
CA LYS A 153 -19.13 -0.68 18.07
C LYS A 153 -19.38 0.71 18.65
N ILE A 154 -19.67 1.71 17.82
CA ILE A 154 -20.01 3.06 18.30
C ILE A 154 -21.36 3.01 19.04
N GLU A 155 -22.35 2.32 18.50
CA GLU A 155 -23.67 2.16 19.13
C GLU A 155 -23.54 1.52 20.53
N ALA A 156 -22.83 0.41 20.62
CA ALA A 156 -22.60 -0.31 21.87
C ALA A 156 -21.82 0.53 22.90
N ASN A 157 -20.75 1.22 22.47
CA ASN A 157 -19.85 1.90 23.41
C ASN A 157 -20.29 3.30 23.78
N PHE A 158 -20.98 4.02 22.90
CA PHE A 158 -21.32 5.42 23.11
C PHE A 158 -22.78 5.63 23.48
N TYR A 159 -23.71 4.88 22.85
CA TYR A 159 -25.15 5.08 23.02
C TYR A 159 -25.80 4.06 23.97
N SER A 160 -25.21 2.86 24.10
CA SER A 160 -25.77 1.77 24.91
C SER A 160 -25.21 1.68 26.33
N GLN A 161 -24.27 2.56 26.71
CA GLN A 161 -23.84 2.65 28.10
C GLN A 161 -24.95 3.30 28.92
N ASP A 162 -25.52 2.54 29.86
CA ASP A 162 -26.24 3.15 30.97
C ASP A 162 -25.30 4.15 31.63
N LEU A 163 -25.73 5.42 31.68
CA LEU A 163 -25.11 6.48 32.47
C LEU A 163 -25.22 6.10 33.95
N THR A 164 -24.45 5.12 34.38
CA THR A 164 -24.24 4.88 35.80
C THR A 164 -23.61 6.15 36.36
N PRO A 165 -24.25 6.82 37.33
CA PRO A 165 -23.67 8.02 37.90
C PRO A 165 -22.33 7.62 38.50
N ALA A 166 -21.24 8.16 37.94
CA ALA A 166 -19.90 7.94 38.46
C ALA A 166 -19.91 8.26 39.95
N ALA A 167 -19.56 7.27 40.77
CA ALA A 167 -19.50 7.43 42.22
C ALA A 167 -18.63 8.65 42.56
N PRO A 168 -19.06 9.51 43.49
CA PRO A 168 -18.40 10.77 43.74
C PRO A 168 -16.99 10.52 44.29
N GLN A 169 -15.98 10.77 43.47
CA GLN A 169 -14.60 10.86 43.94
C GLN A 169 -14.47 12.15 44.76
N SER A 170 -14.12 11.98 46.03
CA SER A 170 -13.85 13.06 46.97
C SER A 170 -12.75 13.98 46.45
N ARG A 171 -13.12 15.17 45.97
CA ARG A 171 -12.18 16.26 45.72
C ARG A 171 -12.27 17.25 46.88
N GLN A 172 -11.25 17.21 47.73
CA GLN A 172 -10.88 18.36 48.55
C GLN A 172 -10.40 19.48 47.62
N ASN A 173 -11.19 20.54 47.49
CA ASN A 173 -10.73 21.91 47.70
C ASN A 173 -11.81 22.91 47.26
N GLU A 174 -12.21 23.74 48.21
CA GLU A 174 -13.11 24.87 48.07
C GLU A 174 -12.56 25.92 47.11
N LYS A 175 -13.42 26.47 46.24
CA LYS A 175 -13.53 27.90 45.94
C LYS A 175 -14.72 28.19 45.01
N GLN A 176 -15.60 29.05 45.52
CA GLN A 176 -16.63 29.92 44.92
C GLN A 176 -17.53 29.38 43.80
N ALA A 177 -18.82 29.36 44.13
CA ALA A 177 -19.95 28.97 43.28
C ALA A 177 -20.14 29.92 42.09
N ALA A 178 -19.59 29.55 40.94
CA ALA A 178 -20.27 29.75 39.68
C ALA A 178 -21.21 28.57 39.50
N THR A 179 -22.49 28.80 39.24
CA THR A 179 -23.48 27.77 38.90
C THR A 179 -22.92 27.00 37.70
N LYS A 180 -22.29 25.85 37.97
CA LYS A 180 -21.67 25.01 36.96
C LYS A 180 -22.80 24.33 36.20
N ILE A 181 -23.29 25.01 35.16
CA ILE A 181 -24.19 24.39 34.19
C ILE A 181 -23.42 23.19 33.64
N SER A 182 -23.91 22.00 33.93
CA SER A 182 -23.30 20.75 33.52
C SER A 182 -23.50 20.58 32.00
N GLY A 183 -22.53 19.97 31.31
CA GLY A 183 -22.67 19.67 29.89
C GLY A 183 -23.94 18.87 29.56
N ARG A 184 -24.45 18.10 30.54
CA ARG A 184 -25.73 17.39 30.43
C ARG A 184 -26.94 18.33 30.37
N GLU A 185 -26.95 19.40 31.15
CA GLU A 185 -28.05 20.37 31.18
C GLU A 185 -28.10 21.17 29.87
N ILE A 186 -26.94 21.46 29.29
CA ILE A 186 -26.84 22.09 27.96
C ILE A 186 -27.42 21.16 26.88
N LEU A 187 -27.10 19.86 26.94
CA LEU A 187 -27.60 18.88 25.96
C LEU A 187 -29.10 18.63 26.07
N GLU A 188 -29.66 18.62 27.29
CA GLU A 188 -31.12 18.54 27.48
C GLU A 188 -31.83 19.80 26.99
N ALA A 189 -31.27 20.99 27.26
CA ALA A 189 -31.83 22.24 26.75
C ALA A 189 -31.87 22.24 25.20
N ILE A 190 -30.80 21.79 24.54
CA ILE A 190 -30.74 21.69 23.06
C ILE A 190 -31.76 20.68 22.52
N ARG A 191 -32.03 19.58 23.24
CA ARG A 191 -33.03 18.59 22.83
C ARG A 191 -34.46 19.11 22.91
N LEU A 192 -34.73 20.00 23.85
CA LEU A 192 -36.06 20.58 24.07
C LEU A 192 -36.35 21.78 23.16
N MET A 193 -35.35 22.32 22.47
CA MET A 193 -35.51 23.43 21.54
C MET A 193 -36.40 23.07 20.35
N ASP A 194 -37.12 24.06 19.83
CA ASP A 194 -37.85 23.93 18.57
C ASP A 194 -36.94 24.11 17.33
N ALA A 195 -37.54 24.03 16.14
CA ALA A 195 -36.79 24.08 14.89
C ALA A 195 -36.15 25.46 14.61
N ASP A 196 -36.77 26.55 15.07
CA ASP A 196 -36.27 27.90 14.86
C ASP A 196 -35.18 28.24 15.88
N GLU A 197 -35.34 27.85 17.14
CA GLU A 197 -34.33 28.00 18.19
C GLU A 197 -33.04 27.25 17.86
N ARG A 198 -33.14 26.00 17.36
CA ARG A 198 -31.97 25.24 16.91
C ARG A 198 -31.24 25.91 15.75
N ARG A 199 -31.99 26.55 14.84
CA ARG A 199 -31.43 27.24 13.68
C ARG A 199 -30.67 28.50 14.09
N GLU A 200 -31.19 29.27 15.06
CA GLU A 200 -30.47 30.42 15.61
C GLU A 200 -29.23 30.00 16.40
N LEU A 201 -29.32 28.97 17.25
CA LEU A 201 -28.16 28.46 17.98
C LEU A 201 -27.05 27.99 17.02
N THR A 202 -27.42 27.27 15.95
CA THR A 202 -26.46 26.83 14.93
C THR A 202 -25.82 28.02 14.21
N ARG A 203 -26.57 29.08 13.91
CA ARG A 203 -25.99 30.32 13.34
C ARG A 203 -25.01 30.99 14.31
N ALA A 204 -25.33 31.04 15.61
CA ALA A 204 -24.48 31.69 16.60
C ALA A 204 -23.18 30.94 16.91
N LEU A 205 -23.17 29.62 16.77
CA LEU A 205 -21.99 28.78 17.03
C LEU A 205 -21.04 28.65 15.84
N PHE A 206 -21.54 28.81 14.61
CA PHE A 206 -20.81 28.52 13.38
C PHE A 206 -20.71 29.71 12.41
N ALA A 207 -21.11 30.91 12.84
CA ALA A 207 -20.74 32.18 12.18
C ALA A 207 -19.35 32.66 12.66
#